data_AF-A0A1F8TWM1-F1
#
_entry.id   AF-A0A1F8TWM1-F1
#
_cell.length_a   1.000
_cell.length_b   1.000
_cell.length_c   1.000
_cell.angle_alpha   90.00
_cell.angle_beta   90.00
_cell.angle_gamma   90.00
#
_symmetry.space_group_name_H-M   'P 1'
#
loop_
_entity.id
_entity.type
_entity.pdbx_description
1 polymer ?
#
loop_
_entity_poly.entity_id
_entity_poly.type
_entity_poly.pdbx_seq_one_letter_code
_entity_poly.pdbx_strand_id
1 'polypeptide(L)'
;HWAGRQFGTIKLQLRGCHTTALCKKLLLLHGDEFDKEVNFGRFHAWLGDNLYDFLLFLNRWSNRVRRALGGRYFSLAAFIKSKVPGAQQAIARYRDAAVAKAKRSGFDGVVCGHIHHPEISLQDGIIYCNDGDWIDNCTALIEQQDGSLTLYHWTDQSHTLAAMPMAVLQEEQPAQSKVA
;
A
#
# COMPACT_ATOMS: atom_id res chain seq x y z
N HIS A 1 1.88 -18.66 -12.44
CA HIS A 1 3.15 -17.94 -12.19
C HIS A 1 3.45 -17.03 -13.38
N TRP A 2 3.35 -15.70 -13.19
CA TRP A 2 3.50 -14.70 -14.26
C TRP A 2 4.84 -13.93 -14.23
N ALA A 3 5.62 -14.15 -13.17
CA ALA A 3 6.94 -13.56 -12.99
C ALA A 3 7.89 -13.90 -14.16
N GLY A 4 8.61 -12.90 -14.66
CA GLY A 4 9.53 -13.04 -15.80
C GLY A 4 8.89 -12.87 -17.18
N ARG A 5 7.57 -12.68 -17.27
CA ARG A 5 6.90 -12.32 -18.53
C ARG A 5 6.96 -10.80 -18.77
N GLN A 6 7.01 -10.41 -20.03
CA GLN A 6 7.05 -9.01 -20.46
C GLN A 6 5.79 -8.70 -21.27
N PHE A 7 5.07 -7.64 -20.88
CA PHE A 7 3.92 -7.12 -21.62
C PHE A 7 4.32 -5.76 -22.22
N GLY A 8 4.75 -5.77 -23.48
CA GLY A 8 5.29 -4.56 -24.13
C GLY A 8 6.53 -4.05 -23.38
N THR A 9 6.44 -2.86 -22.79
CA THR A 9 7.51 -2.26 -21.97
C THR A 9 7.43 -2.62 -20.48
N ILE A 10 6.38 -3.34 -20.05
CA ILE A 10 6.14 -3.69 -18.65
C ILE A 10 6.81 -5.03 -18.34
N LYS A 11 7.76 -5.04 -17.41
CA LYS A 11 8.42 -6.25 -16.90
C LYS A 11 7.76 -6.70 -15.61
N LEU A 12 7.33 -7.96 -15.55
CA LEU A 12 6.77 -8.55 -14.33
C LEU A 12 7.89 -9.20 -13.51
N GLN A 13 8.06 -8.73 -12.28
CA GLN A 13 9.02 -9.27 -11.32
C GLN A 13 8.31 -9.60 -10.01
N LEU A 14 8.74 -10.66 -9.33
CA LEU A 14 8.22 -11.02 -7.99
C LEU A 14 8.65 -10.00 -6.94
N ARG A 15 9.88 -9.51 -7.07
CA ARG A 15 10.48 -8.52 -6.19
C ARG A 15 11.28 -7.55 -7.01
N GLY A 16 11.29 -6.30 -6.58
CA GLY A 16 12.10 -5.23 -7.13
C GLY A 16 12.88 -4.52 -6.03
N CYS A 17 13.89 -3.77 -6.44
CA CYS A 17 14.58 -2.81 -5.60
C CYS A 17 14.47 -1.45 -6.30
N HIS A 18 14.06 -0.44 -5.55
CA HIS A 18 14.05 0.94 -6.02
C HIS A 18 14.96 1.77 -5.14
N THR A 19 15.82 2.58 -5.76
CA THR A 19 16.63 3.57 -5.03
C THR A 19 16.02 4.93 -5.28
N THR A 20 15.58 5.59 -4.22
CA THR A 20 14.98 6.93 -4.29
C THR A 20 16.00 7.99 -4.69
N ALA A 21 15.54 9.19 -5.07
CA ALA A 21 16.36 10.37 -5.33
C ALA A 21 17.22 10.76 -4.11
N LEU A 22 16.77 10.43 -2.89
CA LEU A 22 17.51 10.62 -1.64
C LEU A 22 18.31 9.36 -1.22
N CYS A 23 18.61 8.48 -2.18
CA CYS A 23 19.47 7.29 -2.00
C CYS A 23 18.97 6.27 -0.97
N LYS A 24 17.66 6.25 -0.68
CA LYS A 24 17.06 5.23 0.18
C LYS A 24 16.68 4.01 -0.65
N LYS A 25 16.97 2.81 -0.16
CA LYS A 25 16.65 1.56 -0.84
C LYS A 25 15.29 1.06 -0.37
N LEU A 26 14.34 1.01 -1.30
CA LEU A 26 12.99 0.48 -1.08
C LEU A 26 12.88 -0.92 -1.68
N LEU A 27 12.36 -1.84 -0.89
CA LEU A 27 12.05 -3.19 -1.32
C LEU A 27 10.64 -3.21 -1.92
N LEU A 28 10.50 -3.56 -3.20
CA LEU A 28 9.21 -3.67 -3.87
C LEU A 28 8.71 -5.11 -3.84
N LEU A 29 7.48 -5.34 -3.38
CA LEU A 29 6.82 -6.64 -3.32
C LEU A 29 5.35 -6.53 -3.73
N HIS A 30 4.78 -7.66 -4.16
CA HIS A 30 3.34 -7.75 -4.42
C HIS A 30 2.52 -7.77 -3.12
N GLY A 31 2.98 -8.50 -2.10
CA GLY A 31 2.37 -8.53 -0.77
C GLY A 31 1.78 -9.88 -0.35
N ASP A 32 1.48 -10.74 -1.32
CA ASP A 32 1.04 -12.14 -1.14
C ASP A 32 2.02 -13.01 -0.32
N GLU A 33 3.29 -12.58 -0.24
CA GLU A 33 4.30 -13.24 0.57
C GLU A 33 3.98 -13.27 2.08
N PHE A 34 3.04 -12.44 2.55
CA PHE A 34 2.66 -12.34 3.96
C PHE A 34 1.27 -12.93 4.30
N ASP A 35 0.64 -13.63 3.35
CA ASP A 35 -0.70 -14.19 3.53
C ASP A 35 -0.77 -15.22 4.67
N LYS A 36 0.35 -15.90 4.94
CA LYS A 36 0.44 -16.90 6.02
C LYS A 36 0.41 -16.23 7.39
N GLU A 37 0.90 -15.00 7.50
CA GLU A 37 1.00 -14.20 8.70
C GLU A 37 -0.32 -13.47 9.04
N VAL A 38 -1.23 -13.33 8.06
CA VAL A 38 -2.50 -12.60 8.18
C VAL A 38 -3.73 -13.50 8.34
N ASN A 39 -3.56 -14.82 8.28
CA ASN A 39 -4.63 -15.80 8.03
C ASN A 39 -5.84 -15.69 8.99
N PHE A 40 -6.99 -15.25 8.46
CA PHE A 40 -8.33 -15.59 8.96
C PHE A 40 -8.79 -16.84 8.19
N GLY A 41 -9.10 -17.93 8.91
CA GLY A 41 -9.25 -19.28 8.34
C GLY A 41 -10.15 -19.41 7.09
N ARG A 42 -9.96 -20.51 6.35
CA ARG A 42 -10.50 -20.79 5.00
C ARG A 42 -11.98 -20.48 4.75
N PHE A 43 -12.84 -20.61 5.77
CA PHE A 43 -14.28 -20.36 5.65
C PHE A 43 -14.61 -18.85 5.57
N HIS A 44 -13.86 -18.02 6.30
CA HIS A 44 -14.03 -16.57 6.28
C HIS A 44 -13.55 -15.95 4.97
N ALA A 45 -12.51 -16.54 4.36
CA ALA A 45 -12.01 -16.11 3.05
C ALA A 45 -13.07 -16.26 1.95
N TRP A 46 -13.71 -17.44 1.86
CA TRP A 46 -14.71 -17.70 0.79
C TRP A 46 -15.98 -16.83 0.92
N LEU A 47 -16.49 -16.63 2.14
CA LEU A 47 -17.60 -15.70 2.39
C LEU A 47 -17.20 -14.24 2.15
N GLY A 48 -15.97 -13.89 2.49
CA GLY A 48 -15.38 -12.58 2.24
C GLY A 48 -15.33 -12.26 0.76
N ASP A 49 -14.84 -13.17 -0.08
CA ASP A 49 -14.69 -12.96 -1.52
C ASP A 49 -16.04 -12.75 -2.22
N ASN A 50 -17.03 -13.60 -1.95
CA ASN A 50 -18.37 -13.47 -2.55
C ASN A 50 -19.08 -12.19 -2.09
N LEU A 51 -18.95 -11.82 -0.81
CA LEU A 51 -19.52 -10.60 -0.28
C LEU A 51 -18.79 -9.36 -0.84
N TYR A 52 -17.48 -9.44 -1.01
CA TYR A 52 -16.66 -8.38 -1.57
C TYR A 52 -17.02 -8.10 -3.03
N ASP A 53 -17.13 -9.14 -3.87
CA ASP A 53 -17.58 -9.01 -5.26
C ASP A 53 -18.99 -8.42 -5.37
N PHE A 54 -19.90 -8.82 -4.47
CA PHE A 54 -21.23 -8.23 -4.39
C PHE A 54 -21.20 -6.76 -3.98
N LEU A 55 -20.35 -6.40 -3.02
CA LEU A 55 -20.16 -5.00 -2.60
C LEU A 55 -19.54 -4.16 -3.72
N LEU A 56 -18.60 -4.71 -4.49
CA LEU A 56 -18.03 -4.04 -5.66
C LEU A 56 -19.07 -3.85 -6.78
N PHE A 57 -19.93 -4.84 -7.01
CA PHE A 57 -21.05 -4.73 -7.94
C PHE A 57 -22.00 -3.61 -7.52
N LEU A 58 -22.41 -3.57 -6.25
CA LEU A 58 -23.21 -2.49 -5.69
C LEU A 58 -22.50 -1.15 -5.77
N ASN A 59 -21.20 -1.09 -5.49
CA ASN A 59 -20.42 0.13 -5.53
C ASN A 59 -20.38 0.73 -6.94
N ARG A 60 -20.17 -0.11 -7.97
CA ARG A 60 -20.20 0.32 -9.38
C ARG A 60 -21.57 0.86 -9.78
N TRP A 61 -22.65 0.17 -9.42
CA TRP A 61 -24.01 0.62 -9.72
C TRP A 61 -24.40 1.88 -8.96
N SER A 62 -24.05 1.97 -7.68
CA SER A 62 -24.33 3.14 -6.85
C SER A 62 -23.58 4.37 -7.36
N ASN A 63 -22.30 4.24 -7.73
CA ASN A 63 -21.54 5.33 -8.34
C ASN A 63 -22.04 5.70 -9.73
N ARG A 64 -22.61 4.76 -10.50
CA ARG A 64 -23.25 5.06 -11.78
C ARG A 64 -24.52 5.90 -11.60
N VAL A 65 -25.36 5.55 -10.62
CA VAL A 65 -26.56 6.32 -10.27
C VAL A 65 -26.17 7.69 -9.68
N ARG A 66 -25.19 7.75 -8.77
CA ARG A 66 -24.72 9.02 -8.19
C ARG A 66 -24.13 9.96 -9.23
N ARG A 67 -23.31 9.47 -10.16
CA ARG A 67 -22.79 10.29 -11.27
C ARG A 67 -23.91 10.85 -12.15
N ALA A 68 -24.95 10.06 -12.43
CA ALA A 68 -26.11 10.54 -13.18
C ALA A 68 -26.90 11.63 -12.43
N LEU A 69 -26.79 11.69 -11.11
CA LEU A 69 -27.41 12.70 -10.23
C LEU A 69 -26.45 13.83 -9.81
N GLY A 70 -25.26 13.94 -10.42
CA GLY A 70 -24.26 14.97 -10.09
C GLY A 70 -23.53 14.77 -8.76
N GLY A 71 -23.68 13.60 -8.13
CA GLY A 71 -23.00 13.22 -6.90
C GLY A 71 -21.55 12.74 -7.13
N ARG A 72 -20.72 12.90 -6.09
CA ARG A 72 -19.30 12.48 -6.09
C ARG A 72 -19.12 10.96 -6.06
N TYR A 73 -17.90 10.45 -6.23
CA TYR A 73 -17.56 9.05 -5.98
C TYR A 73 -17.71 8.69 -4.47
N PHE A 74 -18.16 7.48 -4.16
CA PHE A 74 -18.21 6.92 -2.80
C PHE A 74 -18.01 5.42 -2.87
N SER A 75 -17.06 4.88 -2.10
CA SER A 75 -16.86 3.42 -1.99
C SER A 75 -17.67 2.84 -0.82
N LEU A 76 -18.77 2.15 -1.15
CA LEU A 76 -19.58 1.43 -0.16
C LEU A 76 -18.81 0.26 0.48
N ALA A 77 -17.96 -0.40 -0.31
CA ALA A 77 -17.11 -1.49 0.17
C ALA A 77 -16.10 -1.00 1.22
N ALA A 78 -15.42 0.12 0.96
CA ALA A 78 -14.51 0.74 1.92
C ALA A 78 -15.23 1.15 3.21
N PHE A 79 -16.43 1.72 3.11
CA PHE A 79 -17.23 2.11 4.27
C PHE A 79 -17.59 0.91 5.15
N ILE A 80 -18.06 -0.20 4.57
CA ILE A 80 -18.42 -1.41 5.32
C ILE A 80 -17.18 -2.07 5.92
N LYS A 81 -16.07 -2.15 5.18
CA LYS A 81 -14.82 -2.75 5.65
C LYS A 81 -14.24 -1.99 6.86
N SER A 82 -14.41 -0.66 6.91
CA SER A 82 -14.04 0.17 8.07
C SER A 82 -14.78 -0.19 9.37
N LYS A 83 -15.92 -0.88 9.26
CA LYS A 83 -16.79 -1.26 10.38
C LYS A 83 -16.60 -2.71 10.84
N VAL A 84 -15.75 -3.49 10.17
CA VAL A 84 -15.52 -4.90 10.50
C VAL A 84 -14.58 -5.02 11.70
N PRO A 85 -15.02 -5.61 12.83
CA PRO A 85 -14.15 -5.88 13.97
C PRO A 85 -13.00 -6.81 13.55
N GLY A 86 -11.75 -6.43 13.84
CA GLY A 86 -10.56 -7.25 13.57
C GLY A 86 -9.78 -6.89 12.30
N ALA A 87 -10.35 -6.12 11.37
CA ALA A 87 -9.66 -5.70 10.15
C ALA A 87 -8.40 -4.86 10.43
N GLN A 88 -8.47 -3.96 11.42
CA GLN A 88 -7.34 -3.12 11.82
C GLN A 88 -6.16 -3.93 12.39
N GLN A 89 -6.44 -5.01 13.12
CA GLN A 89 -5.39 -5.90 13.63
C GLN A 89 -4.73 -6.69 12.49
N ALA A 90 -5.50 -7.09 11.48
CA ALA A 90 -4.98 -7.76 10.29
C ALA A 90 -4.01 -6.85 9.52
N ILE A 91 -4.43 -5.59 9.29
CA ILE A 91 -3.61 -4.55 8.65
C ILE A 91 -2.32 -4.32 9.43
N ALA A 92 -2.41 -4.20 10.76
CA ALA A 92 -1.23 -4.02 11.61
C ALA A 92 -0.25 -5.20 11.51
N ARG A 93 -0.73 -6.44 11.60
CA ARG A 93 0.12 -7.64 11.48
C ARG A 93 0.81 -7.73 10.12
N TYR A 94 0.09 -7.39 9.05
CA TYR A 94 0.65 -7.34 7.71
C TYR A 94 1.76 -6.29 7.61
N ARG A 95 1.50 -5.07 8.12
CA ARG A 95 2.49 -3.98 8.18
C ARG A 95 3.75 -4.42 8.91
N ASP A 96 3.60 -4.98 10.10
CA ASP A 96 4.71 -5.45 10.94
C ASP A 96 5.55 -6.51 10.21
N ALA A 97 4.91 -7.46 9.52
CA ALA A 97 5.59 -8.48 8.74
C ALA A 97 6.39 -7.90 7.56
N ALA A 98 5.81 -6.94 6.84
CA ALA A 98 6.45 -6.26 5.72
C ALA A 98 7.65 -5.41 6.18
N VAL A 99 7.47 -4.63 7.24
CA VAL A 99 8.52 -3.81 7.86
C VAL A 99 9.67 -4.69 8.35
N ALA A 100 9.36 -5.78 9.06
CA ALA A 100 10.37 -6.70 9.56
C ALA A 100 11.14 -7.39 8.41
N LYS A 101 10.48 -7.68 7.29
CA LYS A 101 11.12 -8.23 6.09
C LYS A 101 12.12 -7.25 5.47
N ALA A 102 11.74 -5.99 5.28
CA ALA A 102 12.65 -4.97 4.75
C ALA A 102 13.85 -4.74 5.68
N LYS A 103 13.58 -4.61 6.98
CA LYS A 103 14.62 -4.46 8.01
C LYS A 103 15.65 -5.59 7.98
N ARG A 104 15.19 -6.86 7.99
CA ARG A 104 16.09 -8.03 7.90
C ARG A 104 16.84 -8.12 6.57
N SER A 105 16.32 -7.50 5.51
CA SER A 105 16.93 -7.51 4.18
C SER A 105 17.86 -6.30 3.96
N GLY A 106 18.03 -5.41 4.95
CA GLY A 106 18.91 -4.24 4.87
C GLY A 106 18.38 -3.11 3.98
N PHE A 107 17.06 -3.01 3.82
CA PHE A 107 16.40 -1.92 3.09
C PHE A 107 15.94 -0.81 4.04
N ASP A 108 15.88 0.41 3.54
CA ASP A 108 15.35 1.58 4.26
C ASP A 108 13.82 1.60 4.28
N GLY A 109 13.18 0.85 3.38
CA GLY A 109 11.73 0.82 3.28
C GLY A 109 11.18 -0.35 2.46
N VAL A 110 9.85 -0.45 2.44
CA VAL A 110 9.08 -1.44 1.70
C VAL A 110 7.91 -0.77 0.99
N VAL A 111 7.68 -1.15 -0.26
CA VAL A 111 6.49 -0.80 -1.04
C VAL A 111 5.76 -2.09 -1.37
N CYS A 112 4.46 -2.13 -1.06
CA CYS A 112 3.62 -3.30 -1.28
C CYS A 112 2.18 -2.90 -1.63
N GLY A 113 1.35 -3.90 -1.94
CA GLY A 113 -0.09 -3.73 -2.13
C GLY A 113 -0.87 -4.79 -1.34
N HIS A 114 -1.69 -5.56 -2.05
CA HIS A 114 -2.40 -6.77 -1.60
C HIS A 114 -3.53 -6.58 -0.56
N ILE A 115 -3.36 -5.77 0.47
CA ILE A 115 -4.40 -5.59 1.52
C ILE A 115 -5.39 -4.45 1.22
N HIS A 116 -5.19 -3.71 0.11
CA HIS A 116 -6.08 -2.64 -0.36
C HIS A 116 -6.27 -1.55 0.72
N HIS A 117 -5.17 -1.15 1.33
CA HIS A 117 -5.14 -0.16 2.41
C HIS A 117 -4.01 0.84 2.16
N PRO A 118 -4.27 1.94 1.44
CA PRO A 118 -3.23 2.91 1.09
C PRO A 118 -2.69 3.58 2.35
N GLU A 119 -1.38 3.50 2.54
CA GLU A 119 -0.71 4.03 3.72
C GLU A 119 0.74 4.42 3.39
N ILE A 120 1.21 5.55 3.93
CA ILE A 120 2.64 5.84 4.08
C ILE A 120 2.88 6.09 5.56
N SER A 121 3.81 5.34 6.15
CA SER A 121 4.17 5.49 7.56
C SER A 121 5.64 5.14 7.80
N LEU A 122 6.19 5.61 8.92
CA LEU A 122 7.49 5.20 9.43
C LEU A 122 7.27 4.26 10.61
N GLN A 123 7.86 3.07 10.55
CA GLN A 123 7.78 2.10 11.64
C GLN A 123 9.14 1.46 11.87
N ASP A 124 9.63 1.53 13.11
CA ASP A 124 10.93 0.96 13.51
C ASP A 124 12.13 1.40 12.64
N GLY A 125 12.08 2.65 12.15
CA GLY A 125 13.07 3.26 11.25
C GLY A 125 12.93 2.85 9.78
N ILE A 126 11.88 2.08 9.43
CA ILE A 126 11.63 1.58 8.08
C ILE A 126 10.42 2.30 7.49
N ILE A 127 10.56 2.77 6.26
CA ILE A 127 9.46 3.38 5.52
C ILE A 127 8.52 2.28 5.06
N TYR A 128 7.27 2.33 5.45
CA TYR A 128 6.22 1.46 4.95
C TYR A 128 5.36 2.23 3.96
N CYS A 129 5.17 1.67 2.77
CA CYS A 129 4.25 2.17 1.76
C CYS A 129 3.35 1.06 1.26
N ASN A 130 2.05 1.29 1.31
CA ASN A 130 1.05 0.49 0.63
C ASN A 130 0.35 1.35 -0.41
N ASP A 131 0.34 0.93 -1.68
CA ASP A 131 -0.24 1.70 -2.79
C ASP A 131 -1.76 1.60 -2.87
N GLY A 132 -2.38 0.71 -2.08
CA GLY A 132 -3.82 0.49 -2.07
C GLY A 132 -4.27 -0.33 -3.27
N ASP A 133 -5.27 0.16 -3.99
CA ASP A 133 -5.79 -0.48 -5.19
C ASP A 133 -6.36 0.56 -6.18
N TRP A 134 -6.73 0.07 -7.37
CA TRP A 134 -7.35 0.87 -8.43
C TRP A 134 -8.89 0.72 -8.50
N ILE A 135 -9.50 0.07 -7.51
CA ILE A 135 -10.92 -0.30 -7.52
C ILE A 135 -11.68 0.45 -6.41
N ASP A 136 -11.26 0.28 -5.17
CA ASP A 136 -11.84 0.92 -3.99
C ASP A 136 -11.13 2.24 -3.66
N ASN A 137 -9.79 2.23 -3.69
CA ASN A 137 -8.97 3.36 -3.27
C ASN A 137 -8.65 4.32 -4.41
N CYS A 138 -8.46 3.82 -5.63
CA CYS A 138 -7.99 4.60 -6.77
C CYS A 138 -6.70 5.36 -6.44
N THR A 139 -5.73 4.70 -5.80
CA THR A 139 -4.51 5.35 -5.32
C THR A 139 -3.27 4.94 -6.11
N ALA A 140 -2.29 5.84 -6.14
CA ALA A 140 -0.96 5.60 -6.68
C ALA A 140 0.09 6.13 -5.71
N LEU A 141 1.16 5.36 -5.49
CA LEU A 141 2.35 5.83 -4.80
C LEU A 141 3.27 6.53 -5.81
N ILE A 142 3.65 7.77 -5.51
CA ILE A 142 4.46 8.62 -6.36
C ILE A 142 5.68 9.08 -5.57
N GLU A 143 6.86 8.86 -6.13
CA GLU A 143 8.05 9.58 -5.71
C GLU A 143 8.17 10.89 -6.49
N GLN A 144 8.29 11.99 -5.76
CA GLN A 144 8.51 13.31 -6.33
C GLN A 144 9.99 13.53 -6.67
N GLN A 145 10.31 14.55 -7.46
CA GLN A 145 11.69 14.84 -7.85
C GLN A 145 12.60 15.22 -6.66
N ASP A 146 12.02 15.73 -5.58
CA ASP A 146 12.72 16.01 -4.32
C ASP A 146 12.92 14.75 -3.43
N GLY A 147 12.47 13.59 -3.92
CA GLY A 147 12.52 12.30 -3.25
C GLY A 147 11.44 12.08 -2.19
N SER A 148 10.49 13.02 -2.01
CA SER A 148 9.35 12.78 -1.12
C SER A 148 8.40 11.72 -1.71
N LEU A 149 7.87 10.87 -0.83
CA LEU A 149 6.92 9.82 -1.22
C LEU A 149 5.50 10.30 -0.95
N THR A 150 4.61 10.14 -1.91
CA THR A 150 3.25 10.66 -1.87
C THR A 150 2.24 9.62 -2.31
N LEU A 151 1.19 9.42 -1.52
CA LEU A 151 0.01 8.68 -1.95
C LEU A 151 -0.96 9.64 -2.59
N TYR A 152 -1.25 9.39 -3.86
CA TYR A 152 -2.08 10.25 -4.67
C TYR A 152 -3.39 9.54 -5.02
N HIS A 153 -4.52 10.20 -4.79
CA HIS A 153 -5.83 9.70 -5.19
C HIS A 153 -6.14 10.14 -6.62
N TRP A 154 -6.33 9.17 -7.51
CA TRP A 154 -6.55 9.36 -8.94
C TRP A 154 -8.01 9.14 -9.32
N THR A 155 -8.82 10.18 -9.16
CA THR A 155 -10.19 10.28 -9.68
C THR A 155 -10.43 11.67 -10.29
N ASP A 156 -11.67 11.97 -10.71
CA ASP A 156 -12.08 13.29 -11.26
C ASP A 156 -11.69 14.49 -10.35
N GLN A 157 -11.36 14.25 -9.08
CA GLN A 157 -10.77 15.22 -8.16
C GLN A 157 -9.49 14.66 -7.54
N SER A 158 -8.41 14.85 -8.28
CA SER A 158 -7.09 14.34 -7.97
C SER A 158 -6.43 15.14 -6.82
N HIS A 159 -6.04 14.46 -5.74
CA HIS A 159 -5.42 15.11 -4.59
C HIS A 159 -4.50 14.15 -3.81
N THR A 160 -3.57 14.72 -3.05
CA THR A 160 -2.65 13.99 -2.17
C THR A 160 -3.39 13.49 -0.92
N LEU A 161 -3.28 12.19 -0.64
CA LEU A 161 -3.82 11.55 0.57
C LEU A 161 -2.80 11.54 1.72
N ALA A 162 -1.53 11.28 1.40
CA ALA A 162 -0.45 11.28 2.37
C ALA A 162 0.84 11.68 1.67
N ALA A 163 1.72 12.39 2.36
CA ALA A 163 3.06 12.70 1.88
C ALA A 163 4.05 12.49 3.02
N MET A 164 5.19 11.91 2.70
CA MET A 164 6.29 11.73 3.62
C MET A 164 7.51 12.48 3.09
N PRO A 165 7.87 13.61 3.73
CA PRO A 165 9.14 14.27 3.47
C PRO A 165 10.26 13.35 3.90
N MET A 166 11.00 12.84 2.91
CA MET A 166 12.07 11.87 3.16
C MET A 166 13.33 12.52 3.77
N ALA A 167 13.42 13.85 3.76
CA ALA A 167 14.47 14.63 4.41
C ALA A 167 14.46 14.50 5.95
N VAL A 168 13.31 14.20 6.57
CA VAL A 168 13.19 14.06 8.04
C VAL A 168 13.87 12.79 8.57
N LEU A 169 14.22 11.83 7.69
CA LEU A 169 14.86 10.56 8.05
C LEU A 169 16.40 10.61 8.07
N GLN A 170 17.00 11.80 7.97
CA GLN A 170 18.46 11.98 8.04
C GLN A 170 18.98 12.25 9.46
N GLU A 171 18.11 12.52 10.46
CA GLU A 171 18.57 12.98 11.79
C GLU A 171 19.00 11.86 12.76
N GLU A 172 18.75 10.56 12.47
CA GLU A 172 19.13 9.46 13.38
C GLU A 172 20.40 8.70 12.95
N GLN A 173 21.46 9.41 12.56
CA GLN A 173 22.82 8.83 12.65
C GLN A 173 23.47 9.32 13.96
N PRO A 174 23.69 8.46 14.97
CA PRO A 174 24.42 8.87 16.15
C PRO A 174 25.83 9.30 15.74
N ALA A 175 26.22 10.50 16.18
CA ALA A 175 27.55 11.05 16.00
C ALA A 175 28.60 9.99 16.33
N GLN A 176 29.43 9.65 15.33
CA GLN A 176 30.57 8.79 15.52
C GLN A 176 31.40 9.31 16.70
N SER A 177 31.56 8.44 17.70
CA SER A 177 32.52 8.61 18.79
C SER A 177 33.88 8.92 18.19
N LYS A 178 34.35 10.17 18.37
CA LYS A 178 35.76 10.49 18.23
C LYS A 178 36.48 9.85 19.41
N VAL A 179 37.02 8.65 19.18
CA VAL A 179 38.11 8.13 19.99
C VAL A 179 39.40 8.55 19.29
N ALA A 180 39.99 9.64 19.79
CA ALA A 180 41.42 9.93 19.77
C ALA A 180 41.69 11.06 20.77
#